data_AF-A0A9D8A3P1-F1
#
_entry.id   AF-A0A9D8A3P1-F1
#
_cell.length_a   1.000
_cell.length_b   1.000
_cell.length_c   1.000
_cell.angle_alpha   90.00
_cell.angle_beta   90.00
_cell.angle_gamma   90.00
#
_symmetry.space_group_name_H-M   'P 1'
#
loop_
_entity.id
_entity.type
_entity.pdbx_description
1 polymer ?
#
loop_
_entity_poly.entity_id
_entity_poly.type
_entity_poly.pdbx_seq_one_letter_code
_entity_poly.pdbx_strand_id
1 'polypeptide(L)' 'GRAESIIQQNDPYGNPVYWVGRAGEPEDAALDTDFGAVEKGYISVTPLQIDMTRYLGLEPLQQWLDELN' A
#
# COMPACT_ATOMS: atom_id res chain seq x y z
N GLY A 1 5.72 -5.15 3.55
CA GLY A 1 7.10 -4.69 3.67
C GLY A 1 7.51 -4.03 2.38
N ARG A 2 8.60 -3.26 2.42
CA ARG A 2 9.15 -2.58 1.25
C ARG A 2 9.48 -3.58 0.13
N ALA A 3 9.17 -3.23 -1.12
CA ALA A 3 9.54 -4.04 -2.27
C ALA A 3 11.07 -4.14 -2.41
N GLU A 4 11.54 -5.27 -2.97
CA GLU A 4 12.93 -5.43 -3.37
C GLU A 4 13.35 -4.36 -4.40
N SER A 5 14.66 -4.19 -4.57
CA SER A 5 15.25 -3.22 -5.50
C SER A 5 14.72 -3.35 -6.93
N ILE A 6 14.76 -2.25 -7.69
CA ILE A 6 14.41 -2.23 -9.12
C ILE A 6 15.33 -3.21 -9.88
N ILE A 7 14.73 -4.04 -10.72
CA ILE A 7 15.44 -5.02 -11.55
C ILE A 7 15.51 -4.47 -12.97
N GLN A 8 16.71 -4.17 -13.45
CA GLN A 8 16.94 -3.77 -14.84
C GLN A 8 17.20 -5.00 -15.71
N GLN A 9 16.54 -5.07 -16.86
CA GLN A 9 16.76 -6.09 -17.90
C GLN A 9 16.74 -5.44 -19.28
N ASN A 10 16.99 -6.23 -20.33
CA ASN A 10 16.81 -5.80 -21.71
C ASN A 10 15.66 -6.59 -22.34
N ASP A 11 14.84 -5.93 -23.14
CA ASP A 11 13.86 -6.60 -24.00
C ASP A 11 14.55 -7.35 -25.17
N PRO A 12 13.81 -8.15 -25.96
CA PRO A 12 14.38 -8.86 -27.11
C PRO A 12 14.98 -7.97 -28.21
N TYR A 13 14.71 -6.66 -28.20
CA TYR A 13 15.23 -5.67 -29.14
C TYR A 13 16.41 -4.87 -28.56
N GLY A 14 16.84 -5.19 -27.33
CA GLY A 14 17.95 -4.54 -26.65
C GLY A 14 17.59 -3.26 -25.90
N ASN A 15 16.31 -2.91 -25.76
CA ASN A 15 15.91 -1.73 -25.00
C ASN A 15 15.87 -2.04 -23.50
N PRO A 16 16.32 -1.12 -22.62
CA PRO A 16 16.26 -1.32 -21.19
C PRO A 16 14.81 -1.33 -20.69
N VAL A 17 14.47 -2.33 -19.86
CA VAL A 17 13.21 -2.46 -19.12
C VAL A 17 13.50 -2.52 -17.63
N TYR A 18 12.60 -1.94 -16.83
CA TYR A 18 12.76 -1.84 -15.38
C TYR A 18 11.54 -2.44 -14.68
N TRP A 19 11.77 -3.44 -13.86
CA TRP A 19 10.74 -4.10 -13.05
C TRP A 19 10.82 -3.63 -11.61
N VAL A 20 9.66 -3.44 -10.99
CA VAL A 20 9.58 -3.35 -9.53
C VAL A 20 9.87 -4.75 -8.98
N GLY A 21 10.81 -4.84 -8.04
CA GLY A 21 11.16 -6.10 -7.39
C GLY A 21 9.97 -6.72 -6.64
N ARG A 22 10.14 -7.97 -6.18
CA ARG A 22 9.06 -8.66 -5.46
C ARG A 22 8.61 -7.83 -4.26
N ALA A 23 7.32 -7.86 -3.96
CA ALA A 23 6.84 -7.34 -2.69
C ALA A 23 7.57 -8.06 -1.56
N GLY A 24 8.15 -7.31 -0.61
CA GLY A 24 8.73 -7.90 0.59
C GLY A 24 7.66 -8.50 1.48
N GLU A 25 8.09 -9.24 2.51
CA GLU A 25 7.18 -9.84 3.49
C GLU A 25 6.17 -8.82 4.05
N PRO A 26 4.93 -9.22 4.37
CA PRO A 26 3.95 -8.34 4.99
C PRO A 26 4.57 -7.60 6.18
N GLU A 27 4.44 -6.27 6.20
CA GLU A 27 5.04 -5.48 7.29
C GLU A 27 4.25 -5.64 8.59
N ASP A 28 2.96 -5.98 8.44
CA ASP A 28 2.04 -6.30 9.51
C ASP A 28 1.24 -7.56 9.13
N ALA A 29 1.50 -8.65 9.84
CA ALA A 29 0.80 -9.94 9.73
C ALA A 29 -0.04 -10.24 10.99
N ALA A 30 -0.45 -9.19 11.71
CA ALA A 30 -1.38 -9.33 12.82
C ALA A 30 -2.72 -9.94 12.37
N LEU A 31 -3.46 -10.55 13.30
CA LEU A 31 -4.68 -11.30 12.97
C LEU A 31 -5.78 -10.43 12.35
N ASP A 32 -5.76 -9.13 12.62
CA ASP A 32 -6.67 -8.13 12.10
C ASP A 32 -6.33 -7.66 10.67
N THR A 33 -5.20 -8.09 10.11
CA THR A 33 -4.90 -7.93 8.68
C THR A 33 -5.43 -9.11 7.87
N ASP A 34 -5.72 -8.86 6.61
CA ASP A 34 -6.13 -9.91 5.67
C ASP A 34 -5.02 -10.95 5.45
N PHE A 35 -3.75 -10.52 5.38
CA PHE A 35 -2.59 -11.41 5.36
C PHE A 35 -2.56 -12.35 6.58
N GLY A 36 -2.71 -11.80 7.79
CA GLY A 36 -2.66 -12.60 9.02
C GLY A 36 -3.85 -13.55 9.19
N ALA A 37 -5.04 -13.17 8.73
CA ALA A 37 -6.22 -14.04 8.72
C ALA A 37 -6.04 -15.25 7.78
N VAL A 38 -5.58 -15.01 6.55
CA VAL A 38 -5.36 -16.07 5.54
C VAL A 38 -4.22 -17.01 5.95
N GLU A 39 -3.11 -16.48 6.48
CA GLU A 39 -1.97 -17.30 6.94
C GLU A 39 -2.38 -18.31 8.03
N LYS A 40 -3.35 -17.93 8.89
CA LYS A 40 -3.89 -18.78 9.95
C LYS A 40 -5.03 -19.70 9.50
N GLY A 41 -5.36 -19.72 8.21
CA GLY A 41 -6.37 -20.60 7.63
C GLY A 41 -7.82 -20.12 7.77
N TYR A 42 -8.04 -18.84 8.07
CA TYR A 42 -9.38 -18.26 8.11
C TYR A 42 -9.78 -17.66 6.76
N ILE A 43 -11.09 -17.49 6.54
CA ILE A 43 -11.62 -16.66 5.45
C ILE A 43 -11.50 -15.19 5.89
N SER A 44 -10.92 -14.35 5.02
CA SER A 44 -10.87 -12.90 5.23
C SER A 44 -11.97 -12.19 4.45
N VAL A 45 -12.64 -11.24 5.10
CA VAL A 45 -13.59 -10.32 4.47
C VAL A 45 -13.22 -8.90 4.88
N THR A 46 -12.76 -8.10 3.92
CA THR A 46 -12.32 -6.72 4.15
C THR A 46 -13.29 -5.76 3.45
N PRO A 47 -14.24 -5.12 4.17
CA PRO A 47 -15.10 -4.10 3.58
C PRO A 47 -14.26 -2.89 3.14
N LEU A 48 -14.34 -2.54 1.86
CA LEU A 48 -13.61 -1.40 1.29
C LEU A 48 -14.55 -0.21 1.06
N GLN A 49 -14.03 1.00 1.29
CA GLN A 49 -14.73 2.24 0.96
C GLN A 49 -14.38 2.66 -0.47
N ILE A 50 -15.39 3.08 -1.25
CA ILE A 50 -15.19 3.63 -2.60
C ILE A 50 -14.94 5.14 -2.61
N ASP A 51 -15.40 5.82 -1.56
CA ASP A 51 -15.14 7.24 -1.37
C ASP A 51 -13.77 7.39 -0.70
N MET A 52 -12.84 8.01 -1.41
CA MET A 52 -11.47 8.22 -0.94
C MET A 52 -11.34 9.48 -0.08
N THR A 53 -12.44 10.19 0.18
CA THR A 53 -12.45 11.37 1.05
C THR A 53 -12.12 10.98 2.48
N ARG A 54 -10.97 11.45 3.00
CA ARG A 54 -10.63 11.29 4.42
C ARG A 54 -11.36 12.31 5.28
N TYR A 55 -12.64 12.07 5.57
CA TYR A 55 -13.49 13.00 6.32
C TYR A 55 -12.91 13.42 7.68
N LEU A 56 -12.33 12.48 8.43
CA LEU A 56 -11.68 12.75 9.71
C LEU A 56 -10.45 13.67 9.60
N GLY A 57 -9.90 13.81 8.40
CA GLY A 57 -8.77 14.71 8.12
C GLY A 57 -9.19 16.14 7.78
N LEU A 58 -10.48 16.41 7.55
CA LEU A 58 -10.95 17.73 7.10
C LEU A 58 -10.82 18.81 8.18
N GLU A 59 -11.22 18.51 9.42
CA GLU A 59 -11.13 19.46 10.53
C GLU A 59 -9.67 19.82 10.87
N PRO A 60 -8.73 18.87 11.03
CA PRO A 60 -7.32 19.20 11.23
C PRO A 60 -6.71 20.00 10.06
N LEU A 61 -7.11 19.68 8.82
CA LEU A 61 -6.64 20.40 7.65
C LEU A 61 -7.15 21.85 7.63
N GLN A 62 -8.42 22.07 7.99
CA GLN A 62 -9.00 23.41 8.09
C GLN A 62 -8.28 24.23 9.16
N GLN A 63 -8.07 23.66 10.34
CA GLN A 63 -7.33 24.33 11.41
C GLN A 63 -5.92 24.75 10.93
N TRP A 64 -5.21 23.85 10.26
CA TRP A 64 -3.89 24.15 9.72
C TRP A 64 -3.91 25.28 8.68
N LEU A 65 -4.93 25.34 7.82
CA LEU A 65 -5.09 26.43 6.84
C LEU A 65 -5.40 27.76 7.52
N ASP A 66 -6.19 27.77 8.58
CA ASP A 66 -6.54 28.99 9.32
C ASP A 66 -5.31 29.57 10.05
N GLU A 67 -4.41 28.73 10.54
CA GLU A 67 -3.14 29.16 11.17
C GLU A 67 -2.13 29.78 10.18
N LEU A 68 -2.31 29.56 8.88
CA LEU A 68 -1.44 30.11 7.83
C LEU A 68 -1.90 31.47 7.29
N ASN A 69 -3.12 31.91 7.63
CA ASN A 69 -3.71 33.18 7.21
C ASN A 69 -3.55 34.26 8.28
#